data_AF-A0A8T9QDH5-F1
#
_entry.id   AF-A0A8T9QDH5-F1
#
_cell.length_a   1.000
_cell.length_b   1.000
_cell.length_c   1.000
_cell.angle_alpha   90.00
_cell.angle_beta   90.00
_cell.angle_gamma   90.00
#
_symmetry.space_group_name_H-M   'P 1'
#
loop_
_entity.id
_entity.type
_entity.pdbx_description
1 polymer ?
#
loop_
_entity_poly.entity_id
_entity_poly.type
_entity_poly.pdbx_seq_one_letter_code
_entity_poly.pdbx_strand_id
1 'polypeptide(L)'
;MWRMLIERGKDMQLTYNHLQADENGGRAVWDAHYSFSQTKRRVHNHINARFTFKDGKILNHHDHFNFWRWSRQALGPIGWLLGWTPFLQQKVRKSAAEGLAQFKASRGV
;
A
#
# COMPACT_ATOMS: atom_id res chain seq x y z
N MET A 1 -4.53 -6.05 -6.28
CA MET A 1 -3.34 -5.20 -6.04
C MET A 1 -2.32 -5.90 -5.13
N TRP A 2 -2.72 -6.44 -3.98
CA TRP A 2 -1.82 -7.11 -3.02
C TRP A 2 -0.85 -8.13 -3.62
N ARG A 3 -1.33 -9.04 -4.48
CA ARG A 3 -0.46 -10.01 -5.17
C ARG A 3 0.72 -9.34 -5.91
N MET A 4 0.46 -8.26 -6.64
CA MET A 4 1.51 -7.48 -7.32
C MET A 4 2.51 -6.87 -6.34
N LEU A 5 2.05 -6.33 -5.21
CA LEU A 5 2.92 -5.69 -4.22
C LEU A 5 3.84 -6.71 -3.54
N ILE A 6 3.28 -7.85 -3.14
CA ILE A 6 4.03 -8.94 -2.49
C ILE A 6 5.04 -9.55 -3.45
N GLU A 7 4.65 -9.82 -4.70
CA GLU A 7 5.57 -10.38 -5.71
C GLU A 7 6.72 -9.43 -6.06
N ARG A 8 6.48 -8.11 -6.07
CA ARG A 8 7.53 -7.10 -6.35
C ARG A 8 8.36 -6.76 -5.11
N GLY A 9 7.82 -6.92 -3.91
CA GLY A 9 8.44 -6.58 -2.62
C GLY A 9 9.34 -7.69 -2.10
N LYS A 10 10.48 -7.93 -2.76
CA LYS A 10 11.39 -9.05 -2.44
C LYS A 10 11.92 -9.05 -1.00
N ASP A 11 12.06 -7.88 -0.39
CA ASP A 11 12.59 -7.70 0.98
C ASP A 11 11.52 -7.27 1.97
N MET A 12 10.23 -7.46 1.63
CA MET A 12 9.13 -7.01 2.47
C MET A 12 9.06 -7.82 3.76
N GLN A 13 9.09 -7.12 4.89
CA GLN A 13 8.78 -7.63 6.22
C GLN A 13 7.48 -6.97 6.70
N LEU A 14 6.61 -7.76 7.32
CA LEU A 14 5.31 -7.31 7.77
C LEU A 14 5.07 -7.75 9.21
N THR A 15 4.71 -6.82 10.07
CA THR A 15 4.10 -7.11 11.37
C THR A 15 2.71 -6.51 11.43
N TYR A 16 1.86 -7.07 12.29
CA TYR A 16 0.49 -6.61 12.48
C TYR A 16 0.13 -6.62 13.95
N ASN A 17 -0.79 -5.75 14.34
CA ASN A 17 -1.31 -5.64 15.70
C ASN A 17 -2.73 -5.05 15.70
N HIS A 18 -3.32 -4.92 16.89
CA HIS A 18 -4.67 -4.36 17.11
C HIS A 18 -5.74 -5.00 16.22
N LEU A 19 -5.73 -6.34 16.15
CA LEU A 19 -6.72 -7.10 15.39
C LEU A 19 -8.07 -7.09 16.10
N GLN A 20 -9.10 -6.67 15.38
CA GLN A 20 -10.50 -6.73 15.81
C GLN A 20 -11.33 -7.19 14.62
N ALA A 21 -12.20 -8.17 14.81
CA ALA A 21 -13.06 -8.68 13.75
C ALA A 21 -14.34 -9.30 14.34
N ASP A 22 -15.44 -9.11 13.62
CA ASP A 22 -16.71 -9.81 13.81
C ASP A 22 -17.17 -10.41 12.47
N GLU A 23 -18.43 -10.83 12.38
CA GLU A 23 -19.03 -11.40 11.18
C GLU A 23 -19.17 -10.40 10.00
N ASN A 24 -19.24 -9.10 10.28
CA ASN A 24 -19.53 -8.04 9.32
C ASN A 24 -18.27 -7.26 8.90
N GLY A 25 -17.24 -7.22 9.72
CA GLY A 25 -16.03 -6.48 9.40
C GLY A 25 -14.90 -6.62 10.41
N GLY A 26 -13.84 -5.86 10.16
CA GLY A 26 -12.67 -5.91 11.01
C GLY A 26 -11.71 -4.75 10.80
N ARG A 27 -10.70 -4.69 11.66
CA ARG A 27 -9.64 -3.68 11.65
C ARG A 27 -8.32 -4.33 12.03
N ALA A 28 -7.25 -3.78 11.47
CA ALA A 28 -5.89 -4.18 11.78
C ALA A 28 -4.94 -3.00 11.57
N VAL A 29 -3.84 -2.99 12.31
CA VAL A 29 -2.73 -2.08 12.06
C VAL A 29 -1.55 -2.89 11.54
N TRP A 30 -0.95 -2.42 10.45
CA TRP A 30 0.13 -3.09 9.72
C TRP A 30 1.36 -2.19 9.76
N ASP A 31 2.51 -2.79 10.02
CA ASP A 31 3.82 -2.15 9.87
C ASP A 31 4.60 -2.92 8.80
N ALA A 32 4.69 -2.33 7.61
CA ALA A 32 5.36 -2.92 6.46
C ALA A 32 6.70 -2.24 6.19
N HIS A 33 7.79 -3.01 6.24
CA HIS A 33 9.14 -2.57 5.91
C HIS A 33 9.58 -3.17 4.56
N TYR A 34 9.98 -2.34 3.60
CA TYR A 34 10.39 -2.81 2.26
C TYR A 34 11.27 -1.79 1.55
N SER A 35 11.92 -2.19 0.45
CA SER A 35 12.61 -1.29 -0.47
C SER A 35 11.68 -0.85 -1.60
N PHE A 36 11.48 0.46 -1.78
CA PHE A 36 10.66 0.98 -2.87
C PHE A 36 11.30 0.66 -4.22
N SER A 37 10.57 -0.01 -5.11
CA SER A 37 11.16 -0.64 -6.30
C SER A 37 11.87 0.35 -7.24
N GLN A 38 11.36 1.57 -7.37
CA GLN A 38 11.88 2.60 -8.27
C GLN A 38 13.12 3.31 -7.74
N THR A 39 13.19 3.58 -6.44
CA THR A 39 14.26 4.40 -5.84
C THR A 39 15.21 3.61 -4.93
N LYS A 40 14.87 2.34 -4.67
CA LYS A 40 15.55 1.42 -3.73
C LYS A 40 15.61 1.93 -2.28
N ARG A 41 14.86 2.99 -1.94
CA ARG A 41 14.84 3.54 -0.59
C ARG A 41 14.02 2.64 0.34
N ARG A 42 14.48 2.49 1.57
CA ARG A 42 13.73 1.80 2.63
C ARG A 42 12.50 2.61 3.01
N VAL A 43 11.37 1.93 3.11
CA VAL A 43 10.09 2.48 3.53
C VAL A 43 9.58 1.67 4.70
N HIS A 44 9.23 2.36 5.78
CA HIS A 44 8.34 1.88 6.83
C HIS A 44 6.96 2.49 6.59
N ASN A 45 6.03 1.65 6.14
CA ASN A 45 4.64 2.02 5.92
C ASN A 45 3.78 1.53 7.09
N HIS A 46 3.32 2.48 7.90
CA HIS A 46 2.38 2.24 8.98
C HIS A 46 0.95 2.46 8.47
N ILE A 47 0.14 1.40 8.47
CA ILE A 47 -1.15 1.34 7.76
C ILE A 47 -2.25 0.95 8.73
N ASN A 48 -3.36 1.68 8.69
CA ASN A 48 -4.60 1.30 9.35
C ASN A 48 -5.53 0.67 8.31
N ALA A 49 -5.81 -0.62 8.45
CA ALA A 49 -6.68 -1.35 7.56
C ALA A 49 -8.09 -1.49 8.15
N ARG A 50 -9.10 -1.40 7.29
CA ARG A 50 -10.49 -1.73 7.59
C ARG A 50 -11.01 -2.74 6.58
N PHE A 51 -11.75 -3.71 7.09
CA PHE A 51 -12.34 -4.79 6.32
C PHE A 51 -13.85 -4.79 6.47
N THR A 52 -14.54 -5.17 5.41
CA THR A 52 -15.94 -5.61 5.47
C THR A 52 -15.99 -7.04 4.99
N PHE A 53 -16.81 -7.85 5.65
CA PHE A 53 -16.95 -9.26 5.34
C PHE A 53 -18.35 -9.56 4.81
N LYS A 54 -18.43 -10.58 3.98
CA LYS A 54 -19.69 -11.17 3.52
C LYS A 54 -19.46 -12.66 3.29
N ASP A 55 -20.31 -13.50 3.88
CA ASP A 55 -20.22 -14.96 3.78
C ASP A 55 -18.81 -15.48 4.19
N GLY A 56 -18.24 -14.91 5.25
CA GLY A 56 -16.90 -15.24 5.74
C GLY A 56 -15.73 -14.79 4.84
N LYS A 57 -16.00 -14.01 3.78
CA LYS A 57 -14.97 -13.53 2.84
C LYS A 57 -14.78 -12.01 2.97
N ILE A 58 -13.56 -11.55 2.71
CA ILE A 58 -13.25 -10.13 2.59
C ILE A 58 -13.94 -9.57 1.34
N LEU A 59 -14.94 -8.71 1.55
CA LEU A 59 -15.62 -7.99 0.48
C LEU A 59 -14.85 -6.72 0.11
N ASN A 60 -14.51 -5.90 1.11
CA ASN A 60 -13.70 -4.69 0.92
C ASN A 60 -12.54 -4.66 1.91
N HIS A 61 -11.42 -4.13 1.44
CA HIS A 61 -10.22 -3.85 2.23
C HIS A 61 -9.77 -2.43 1.90
N HIS A 62 -9.79 -1.54 2.89
CA HIS A 62 -9.34 -0.17 2.76
C HIS A 62 -8.15 0.09 3.70
N ASP A 63 -7.03 0.46 3.10
CA ASP A 63 -5.81 0.88 3.78
C ASP A 63 -5.71 2.39 3.86
N HIS A 64 -5.44 2.90 5.05
CA HIS A 64 -5.15 4.31 5.30
C HIS A 64 -3.77 4.50 5.89
N PHE A 65 -2.97 5.37 5.27
CA PHE A 65 -1.64 5.75 5.74
C PHE A 65 -1.35 7.21 5.39
N ASN A 66 -0.37 7.81 6.08
CA ASN A 66 0.04 9.18 5.81
C ASN A 66 0.88 9.24 4.53
N PHE A 67 0.27 9.73 3.43
CA PHE A 67 0.93 9.82 2.13
C PHE A 67 2.20 10.66 2.15
N TRP A 68 2.22 11.79 2.86
CA TRP A 68 3.40 12.67 2.89
C TRP A 68 4.58 12.02 3.62
N ARG A 69 4.33 11.35 4.76
CA ARG A 69 5.35 10.56 5.46
C ARG A 69 5.88 9.43 4.57
N TRP A 70 4.98 8.75 3.85
CA TRP A 70 5.36 7.71 2.90
C TRP A 70 6.18 8.25 1.72
N SER A 71 5.75 9.36 1.10
CA SER A 71 6.41 9.92 -0.08
C SER A 71 7.82 10.41 0.24
N ARG A 72 8.03 10.98 1.43
CA ARG A 72 9.37 11.36 1.91
C ARG A 72 10.33 10.16 1.97
N GLN A 73 9.86 9.01 2.44
CA GLN A 73 10.66 7.79 2.51
C GLN A 73 10.89 7.20 1.11
N ALA A 74 9.82 7.06 0.33
CA ALA A 74 9.85 6.39 -0.96
C ALA A 74 10.55 7.20 -2.06
N LEU A 75 10.35 8.52 -2.11
CA LEU A 75 10.77 9.39 -3.23
C LEU A 75 11.91 10.36 -2.85
N GLY A 76 12.32 10.40 -1.58
CA GLY A 76 13.44 11.24 -1.14
C GLY A 76 13.16 12.75 -1.33
N PRO A 77 14.07 13.52 -1.96
CA PRO A 77 13.92 14.98 -2.11
C PRO A 77 12.61 15.41 -2.77
N ILE A 78 12.16 14.69 -3.82
CA ILE A 78 10.89 14.96 -4.50
C ILE A 78 9.72 14.78 -3.54
N GLY A 79 9.75 13.71 -2.74
CA GLY A 79 8.73 13.43 -1.74
C GLY A 79 8.70 14.44 -0.59
N TRP A 80 9.84 15.03 -0.26
CA TRP A 80 9.95 16.10 0.74
C TRP A 80 9.37 17.42 0.21
N LEU A 81 9.77 17.83 -1.00
CA LEU A 81 9.38 19.10 -1.60
C LEU A 81 7.93 19.11 -2.09
N LEU A 82 7.45 18.00 -2.64
CA LEU A 82 6.16 17.95 -3.37
C LEU A 82 5.15 16.98 -2.77
N GLY A 83 5.48 16.22 -1.72
CA GLY A 83 4.60 15.19 -1.16
C GLY A 83 3.32 15.72 -0.51
N TRP A 84 3.27 17.01 -0.19
CA TRP A 84 2.08 17.69 0.30
C TRP A 84 1.14 18.15 -0.82
N THR A 85 1.60 18.13 -2.07
CA THR A 85 0.83 18.60 -3.22
C THR A 85 -0.13 17.51 -3.75
N PRO A 86 -1.34 17.87 -4.20
CA PRO A 86 -2.24 16.92 -4.83
C PRO A 86 -1.69 16.37 -6.16
N PHE A 87 -0.80 17.13 -6.82
CA PHE A 87 -0.15 16.71 -8.07
C PHE A 87 0.68 15.44 -7.88
N LEU A 88 1.57 15.39 -6.88
CA LEU A 88 2.41 14.21 -6.65
C LEU A 88 1.55 13.00 -6.26
N GLN A 89 0.53 13.21 -5.42
CA GLN A 89 -0.39 12.14 -5.02
C GLN A 89 -1.12 11.55 -6.24
N GLN A 90 -1.65 12.39 -7.14
CA GLN A 90 -2.30 11.95 -8.37
C GLN A 90 -1.33 11.21 -9.29
N LYS A 91 -0.10 11.71 -9.44
CA LYS A 91 0.94 11.06 -10.24
C LYS A 91 1.26 9.66 -9.71
N VAL A 92 1.46 9.51 -8.41
CA VAL A 92 1.71 8.19 -7.78
C VAL A 92 0.52 7.25 -7.96
N ARG A 93 -0.71 7.74 -7.79
CA ARG A 93 -1.93 6.95 -8.02
C ARG A 93 -2.02 6.45 -9.46
N LYS A 94 -1.75 7.32 -10.44
CA LYS A 94 -1.75 6.97 -11.87
C LYS A 94 -0.72 5.89 -12.17
N SER A 95 0.53 6.07 -11.74
CA SER A 95 1.59 5.07 -11.95
C SER A 95 1.31 3.73 -11.25
N ALA A 96 0.68 3.75 -10.06
CA ALA A 96 0.27 2.52 -9.38
C ALA A 96 -0.85 1.78 -10.15
N ALA A 97 -1.82 2.51 -10.71
CA ALA A 97 -2.89 1.96 -11.53
C ALA A 97 -2.35 1.35 -12.84
N GLU A 98 -1.47 2.06 -13.54
CA GLU A 98 -0.79 1.56 -14.74
C GLU A 98 0.02 0.29 -14.43
N GLY A 99 0.80 0.30 -13.34
CA GLY A 99 1.56 -0.86 -12.91
C GLY A 99 0.70 -2.08 -12.56
N LEU A 100 -0.50 -1.86 -12.02
CA LEU A 100 -1.49 -2.92 -11.76
C LEU A 100 -2.14 -3.43 -13.04
N ALA A 101 -2.49 -2.55 -13.98
CA ALA A 101 -3.05 -2.94 -15.27
C ALA A 101 -2.05 -3.82 -16.05
N GLN A 102 -0.77 -3.44 -16.07
CA GLN A 102 0.29 -4.25 -16.69
C GLN A 102 0.44 -5.61 -16.00
N PHE A 103 0.43 -5.65 -14.67
CA PHE A 103 0.52 -6.91 -13.91
C PHE A 103 -0.64 -7.86 -14.19
N LYS A 104 -1.85 -7.31 -14.32
CA LYS A 104 -3.06 -8.05 -14.69
C LYS A 104 -2.94 -8.65 -16.09
N ALA A 105 -2.58 -7.81 -17.08
CA ALA A 105 -2.37 -8.25 -18.45
C ALA A 105 -1.31 -9.36 -18.57
N SER A 106 -0.19 -9.26 -17.83
CA SER A 106 0.86 -10.28 -17.88
C SER A 106 0.50 -11.59 -17.17
N ARG A 107 -0.62 -11.64 -16.42
CA ARG A 107 -1.10 -12.83 -15.70
C ARG A 107 -2.40 -13.40 -16.28
N GLY A 108 -2.99 -12.74 -17.29
CA GLY A 108 -4.27 -13.15 -17.88
C GLY A 108 -5.46 -13.02 -16.92
N VAL A 109 -5.43 -12.05 -16.01
CA VAL A 109 -6.47 -11.80 -14.98
C VAL A 109 -6.98 -10.37 -15.06
#